data_AF-A0A8T4T7T6-F1
#
_entry.id   AF-A0A8T4T7T6-F1
#
_cell.length_a   1.000
_cell.length_b   1.000
_cell.length_c   1.000
_cell.angle_alpha   90.00
_cell.angle_beta   90.00
_cell.angle_gamma   90.00
#
_symmetry.space_group_name_H-M   'P 1'
#
loop_
_entity.id
_entity.type
_entity.pdbx_description
1 polymer ?
#
loop_
_entity_poly.entity_id
_entity_poly.type
_entity_poly.pdbx_seq_one_letter_code
_entity_poly.pdbx_strand_id
1 'polypeptide(L)'
;MKKRREFNRFFRSISLASALLAGCISMPNKQEIKSKEPDYLGMSYKKAIEEVKTPEEAAKYVRQLVKRAIDSDSLDNGFNYSSFKRSHEGYKIDCSEAAASAAALLQDDGFKPLVLFMLGKEGQGHCVYVYEKKNKLGIIGINNEDNNYGFKDTDEIVNYYNKIFEGKGADKIEHHFFVDLKERYGDDYMHYENDYQLKKMLDDMEKPGKK
;
A
#
# COMPACT_ATOMS: atom_id res chain seq x y z
N MET A 1 36.91 19.20 -68.64
CA MET A 1 36.44 20.19 -67.63
C MET A 1 36.44 19.54 -66.26
N LYS A 2 37.08 20.19 -65.28
CA LYS A 2 37.05 20.00 -63.81
C LYS A 2 37.25 18.57 -63.26
N LYS A 3 38.12 18.29 -62.31
CA LYS A 3 39.25 18.93 -61.61
C LYS A 3 39.82 17.70 -60.84
N ARG A 4 41.06 17.30 -61.10
CA ARG A 4 42.20 17.50 -60.19
C ARG A 4 41.99 16.77 -58.84
N ARG A 5 42.74 15.68 -58.59
CA ARG A 5 44.07 15.68 -57.90
C ARG A 5 43.84 15.31 -56.43
N GLU A 6 44.57 14.45 -55.71
CA GLU A 6 45.98 14.04 -55.72
C GLU A 6 46.08 12.62 -55.15
N PHE A 7 46.89 11.71 -55.71
CA PHE A 7 48.36 11.63 -55.75
C PHE A 7 48.95 10.99 -54.48
N ASN A 8 49.56 9.82 -54.71
CA ASN A 8 50.68 9.23 -53.99
C ASN A 8 50.39 8.66 -52.58
N ARG A 9 50.96 7.53 -52.16
CA ARG A 9 52.08 6.71 -52.64
C ARG A 9 52.06 5.40 -51.83
N PHE A 10 52.55 4.31 -52.42
CA PHE A 10 53.45 3.29 -51.82
C PHE A 10 53.13 2.80 -50.38
N PHE A 11 52.91 1.51 -50.10
CA PHE A 11 53.86 0.40 -50.27
C PHE A 11 53.12 -0.95 -50.10
N ARG A 12 53.72 -1.98 -50.69
CA ARG A 12 53.37 -3.38 -50.53
C ARG A 12 53.56 -3.88 -49.08
N SER A 13 52.81 -4.94 -48.78
CA SER A 13 53.27 -6.20 -48.16
C SER A 13 53.02 -6.45 -46.66
N ILE A 14 52.85 -7.77 -46.42
CA ILE A 14 53.09 -8.56 -45.21
C ILE A 14 51.84 -8.97 -44.40
N SER A 15 51.46 -10.21 -44.67
CA SER A 15 50.81 -11.13 -43.74
C SER A 15 51.71 -11.39 -42.53
N LEU A 16 51.19 -11.35 -41.30
CA LEU A 16 51.18 -12.49 -40.38
C LEU A 16 50.61 -12.08 -39.01
N ALA A 17 50.03 -13.08 -38.36
CA ALA A 17 49.32 -13.03 -37.10
C ALA A 17 50.13 -12.46 -35.92
N SER A 18 49.42 -11.84 -34.98
CA SER A 18 49.75 -11.91 -33.56
C SER A 18 48.47 -11.79 -32.74
N ALA A 19 48.20 -12.86 -32.01
CA ALA A 19 47.14 -12.99 -31.04
C ALA A 19 47.33 -11.97 -29.91
N LEU A 20 46.28 -11.23 -29.58
CA LEU A 20 46.16 -10.53 -28.30
C LEU A 20 44.78 -10.82 -27.71
N LEU A 21 44.81 -11.77 -26.77
CA LEU A 21 44.02 -11.81 -25.54
C LEU A 21 42.59 -11.27 -25.65
N ALA A 22 41.66 -12.19 -25.89
CA ALA A 22 40.29 -12.09 -25.41
C ALA A 22 40.32 -12.05 -23.86
N GLY A 23 40.62 -10.88 -23.31
CA GLY A 23 40.30 -10.56 -21.94
C GLY A 23 38.79 -10.53 -21.84
N CYS A 24 38.20 -11.60 -21.33
CA CYS A 24 36.85 -11.60 -20.79
C CYS A 24 36.78 -10.45 -19.78
N ILE A 25 36.24 -9.31 -20.19
CA ILE A 25 35.69 -8.36 -19.24
C ILE A 25 34.47 -9.08 -18.67
N SER A 26 34.71 -9.83 -17.59
CA SER A 26 33.65 -10.24 -16.69
C SER A 26 32.99 -8.93 -16.27
N MET A 27 31.85 -8.63 -16.90
CA MET A 27 30.97 -7.57 -16.43
C MET A 27 30.74 -7.88 -14.95
N PRO A 28 30.97 -6.94 -14.03
CA PRO A 28 30.67 -7.17 -12.63
C PRO A 28 29.21 -7.61 -12.57
N ASN A 29 29.04 -8.84 -12.11
CA ASN A 29 27.77 -9.47 -11.82
C ASN A 29 26.94 -8.42 -11.10
N LYS A 30 25.86 -7.98 -11.75
CA LYS A 30 24.88 -7.06 -11.18
C LYS A 30 24.20 -7.85 -10.06
N GLN A 31 24.88 -7.98 -8.92
CA GLN A 31 24.22 -8.35 -7.69
C GLN A 31 23.13 -7.29 -7.55
N GLU A 32 21.90 -7.70 -7.81
CA GLU A 32 20.74 -6.96 -7.36
C GLU A 32 20.97 -6.69 -5.88
N ILE A 33 21.40 -5.48 -5.56
CA ILE A 33 21.28 -4.96 -4.21
C ILE A 33 19.77 -4.94 -4.02
N LYS A 34 19.22 -6.02 -3.45
CA LYS A 34 17.87 -6.02 -2.88
C LYS A 34 17.91 -4.89 -1.87
N SER A 35 17.45 -3.71 -2.27
CA SER A 35 17.34 -2.57 -1.37
C SER A 35 16.54 -3.07 -0.19
N LYS A 36 17.16 -3.11 0.99
CA LYS A 36 16.50 -3.53 2.23
C LYS A 36 15.22 -2.69 2.31
N GLU A 37 14.07 -3.35 2.41
CA GLU A 37 12.80 -2.63 2.54
C GLU A 37 12.90 -1.67 3.73
N PRO A 38 12.39 -0.42 3.61
CA PRO A 38 12.40 0.52 4.72
C PRO A 38 11.69 -0.10 5.93
N ASP A 39 12.29 -0.01 7.11
CA ASP A 39 11.64 -0.40 8.35
C ASP A 39 10.77 0.77 8.84
N TYR A 40 9.52 0.80 8.39
CA TYR A 40 8.61 1.88 8.74
C TYR A 40 8.10 1.82 10.17
N LEU A 41 8.22 0.67 10.84
CA LEU A 41 7.80 0.50 12.23
C LEU A 41 8.91 0.82 13.22
N GLY A 42 10.17 0.87 12.76
CA GLY A 42 11.32 1.30 13.55
C GLY A 42 11.48 2.83 13.67
N MET A 43 10.71 3.60 12.90
CA MET A 43 10.65 5.08 12.99
C MET A 43 9.46 5.52 13.84
N SER A 44 9.35 6.83 14.14
CA SER A 44 8.14 7.36 14.78
C SER A 44 6.94 7.38 13.82
N TYR A 45 5.71 7.35 14.35
CA TYR A 45 4.50 7.40 13.51
C TYR A 45 4.44 8.65 12.62
N LYS A 46 4.90 9.80 13.13
CA LYS A 46 5.00 11.06 12.36
C LYS A 46 5.99 10.90 11.20
N LYS A 47 7.13 10.26 11.48
CA LYS A 47 8.13 9.99 10.44
C LYS A 47 7.60 9.02 9.38
N ALA A 48 6.78 8.05 9.76
CA ALA A 48 6.12 7.18 8.80
C ALA A 48 5.19 7.95 7.86
N ILE A 49 4.41 8.93 8.36
CA ILE A 49 3.58 9.83 7.53
C ILE A 49 4.45 10.69 6.59
N GLU A 50 5.61 11.14 7.06
CA GLU A 50 6.55 11.92 6.23
C GLU A 50 7.24 11.10 5.14
N GLU A 51 7.47 9.80 5.34
CA GLU A 51 8.27 8.97 4.43
C GLU A 51 7.41 8.14 3.46
N VAL A 52 6.21 7.73 3.88
CA VAL A 52 5.28 7.00 3.00
C VAL A 52 4.57 8.01 2.11
N LYS A 53 4.75 7.90 0.79
CA LYS A 53 4.23 8.89 -0.18
C LYS A 53 3.30 8.26 -1.21
N THR A 54 3.34 6.94 -1.35
CA THR A 54 2.64 6.22 -2.41
C THR A 54 1.78 5.08 -1.87
N PRO A 55 0.67 4.73 -2.54
CA PRO A 55 -0.13 3.56 -2.16
C PRO A 55 0.69 2.28 -2.08
N GLU A 56 1.69 2.12 -2.95
CA GLU A 56 2.60 0.98 -2.93
C GLU A 56 3.48 0.93 -1.67
N GLU A 57 3.89 2.07 -1.13
CA GLU A 57 4.61 2.16 0.15
C GLU A 57 3.69 1.98 1.36
N ALA A 58 2.48 2.53 1.31
CA ALA A 58 1.47 2.32 2.34
C ALA A 58 1.07 0.84 2.46
N ALA A 59 0.92 0.13 1.33
CA ALA A 59 0.71 -1.31 1.33
C ALA A 59 1.87 -2.08 1.99
N LYS A 60 3.12 -1.67 1.76
CA LYS A 60 4.29 -2.26 2.44
C LYS A 60 4.28 -1.98 3.94
N TYR A 61 3.96 -0.75 4.33
CA TYR A 61 3.79 -0.37 5.74
C TYR A 61 2.74 -1.27 6.41
N VAL A 62 1.55 -1.40 5.81
CA VAL A 62 0.45 -2.20 6.37
C VAL A 62 0.86 -3.65 6.52
N ARG A 63 1.59 -4.23 5.55
CA ARG A 63 2.13 -5.59 5.69
C ARG A 63 3.11 -5.75 6.85
N GLN A 64 3.98 -4.76 7.09
CA GLN A 64 4.86 -4.78 8.27
C GLN A 64 4.04 -4.71 9.55
N LEU A 65 3.02 -3.85 9.59
CA LEU A 65 2.12 -3.69 10.72
C LEU A 65 1.40 -5.01 11.05
N VAL A 66 0.84 -5.67 10.05
CA VAL A 66 0.18 -6.98 10.17
C VAL A 66 1.13 -8.06 10.64
N LYS A 67 2.33 -8.13 10.05
CA LYS A 67 3.35 -9.08 10.50
C LYS A 67 3.68 -8.89 11.97
N ARG A 68 3.91 -7.65 12.42
CA ARG A 68 4.17 -7.35 13.83
C ARG A 68 3.00 -7.76 14.72
N ALA A 69 1.76 -7.54 14.28
CA ALA A 69 0.59 -7.91 15.05
C ALA A 69 0.46 -9.43 15.23
N ILE A 70 0.73 -10.20 14.18
CA ILE A 70 0.81 -11.67 14.25
C ILE A 70 1.93 -12.11 15.20
N ASP A 71 3.13 -11.54 15.06
CA ASP A 71 4.30 -11.90 15.87
C ASP A 71 4.12 -11.58 17.37
N SER A 72 3.20 -10.67 17.71
CA SER A 72 2.93 -10.19 19.07
C SER A 72 1.57 -10.62 19.64
N ASP A 73 0.82 -11.49 18.95
CA ASP A 73 -0.55 -11.90 19.33
C ASP A 73 -1.50 -10.72 19.59
N SER A 74 -1.34 -9.66 18.80
CA SER A 74 -2.18 -8.45 18.83
C SER A 74 -3.07 -8.32 17.60
N LEU A 75 -3.13 -9.37 16.76
CA LEU A 75 -4.16 -9.51 15.75
C LEU A 75 -5.48 -9.83 16.45
N ASP A 76 -6.48 -8.97 16.27
CA ASP A 76 -7.79 -9.18 16.85
C ASP A 76 -8.83 -9.35 15.76
N ASN A 77 -9.87 -10.12 16.06
CA ASN A 77 -11.03 -10.28 15.19
C ASN A 77 -12.20 -9.41 15.65
N GLY A 78 -12.02 -8.62 16.71
CA GLY A 78 -12.93 -7.58 17.13
C GLY A 78 -12.47 -6.20 16.65
N PHE A 79 -13.43 -5.34 16.37
CA PHE A 79 -13.16 -3.95 16.04
C PHE A 79 -12.49 -3.22 17.22
N ASN A 80 -11.18 -3.04 17.14
CA ASN A 80 -10.40 -2.30 18.14
C ASN A 80 -10.33 -0.81 17.83
N TYR A 81 -10.63 -0.45 16.58
CA TYR A 81 -10.75 0.89 16.04
C TYR A 81 -9.75 1.92 16.63
N SER A 82 -8.48 1.53 16.77
CA SER A 82 -7.42 2.34 17.37
C SER A 82 -6.91 3.44 16.42
N SER A 83 -6.33 4.50 16.99
CA SER A 83 -5.72 5.57 16.19
C SER A 83 -4.49 5.04 15.48
N PHE A 84 -4.14 5.62 14.33
CA PHE A 84 -2.92 5.25 13.62
C PHE A 84 -1.68 5.27 14.53
N LYS A 85 -1.55 6.29 15.40
CA LYS A 85 -0.47 6.35 16.40
C LYS A 85 -0.41 5.08 17.24
N ARG A 86 -1.53 4.63 17.77
CA ARG A 86 -1.57 3.44 18.64
C ARG A 86 -1.30 2.15 17.89
N SER A 87 -1.91 1.98 16.72
CA SER A 87 -1.63 0.82 15.86
C SER A 87 -0.13 0.79 15.50
N HIS A 88 0.45 1.95 15.18
CA HIS A 88 1.88 2.11 14.93
C HIS A 88 2.76 1.79 16.14
N GLU A 89 2.30 2.03 17.36
CA GLU A 89 3.00 1.70 18.61
C GLU A 89 2.82 0.24 19.05
N GLY A 90 2.12 -0.59 18.27
CA GLY A 90 1.96 -2.01 18.52
C GLY A 90 0.70 -2.37 19.31
N TYR A 91 -0.28 -1.47 19.38
CA TYR A 91 -1.61 -1.82 19.85
C TYR A 91 -2.31 -2.77 18.88
N LYS A 92 -3.38 -3.41 19.36
CA LYS A 92 -4.15 -4.37 18.57
C LYS A 92 -4.68 -3.77 17.28
N ILE A 93 -4.73 -4.60 16.24
CA ILE A 93 -5.22 -4.20 14.92
C ILE A 93 -6.17 -5.24 14.35
N ASP A 94 -7.11 -4.76 13.53
CA ASP A 94 -7.90 -5.52 12.58
C ASP A 94 -7.98 -4.79 11.22
N CYS A 95 -8.95 -5.16 10.38
CA CYS A 95 -9.17 -4.53 9.08
C CYS A 95 -9.33 -3.00 9.14
N SER A 96 -9.93 -2.48 10.21
CA SER A 96 -10.20 -1.05 10.42
C SER A 96 -8.94 -0.26 10.72
N GLU A 97 -8.05 -0.75 11.59
CA GLU A 97 -6.75 -0.12 11.82
C GLU A 97 -5.85 -0.17 10.60
N ALA A 98 -5.87 -1.26 9.84
CA ALA A 98 -5.08 -1.38 8.62
C ALA A 98 -5.53 -0.32 7.60
N ALA A 99 -6.84 -0.17 7.41
CA ALA A 99 -7.42 0.85 6.54
C ALA A 99 -7.13 2.28 7.05
N ALA A 100 -7.35 2.55 8.34
CA ALA A 100 -7.08 3.84 8.95
C ALA A 100 -5.59 4.22 8.89
N SER A 101 -4.68 3.24 9.03
CA SER A 101 -3.25 3.45 8.88
C SER A 101 -2.88 3.88 7.46
N ALA A 102 -3.41 3.21 6.43
CA ALA A 102 -3.19 3.60 5.04
C ALA A 102 -3.73 5.01 4.76
N ALA A 103 -4.92 5.34 5.28
CA ALA A 103 -5.50 6.67 5.18
C ALA A 103 -4.63 7.74 5.86
N ALA A 104 -4.13 7.48 7.07
CA ALA A 104 -3.29 8.41 7.82
C ALA A 104 -1.98 8.72 7.07
N LEU A 105 -1.36 7.70 6.49
CA LEU A 105 -0.08 7.81 5.77
C LEU A 105 -0.20 8.60 4.46
N LEU A 106 -1.33 8.50 3.76
CA LEU A 106 -1.47 9.02 2.40
C LEU A 106 -2.22 10.34 2.27
N GLN A 107 -2.89 10.81 3.34
CA GLN A 107 -3.77 11.96 3.24
C GLN A 107 -3.07 13.26 2.82
N ASP A 108 -1.80 13.41 3.21
CA ASP A 108 -1.01 14.61 2.94
C ASP A 108 -0.42 14.59 1.52
N ASP A 109 -0.52 13.46 0.81
CA ASP A 109 0.03 13.23 -0.53
C ASP A 109 -1.05 13.20 -1.63
N GLY A 110 -2.17 13.86 -1.36
CA GLY A 110 -3.23 14.08 -2.35
C GLY A 110 -4.23 12.94 -2.48
N PHE A 111 -4.18 11.94 -1.58
CA PHE A 111 -5.18 10.89 -1.51
C PHE A 111 -6.20 11.20 -0.42
N LYS A 112 -7.49 10.99 -0.69
CA LYS A 112 -8.53 11.20 0.32
C LYS A 112 -8.50 10.06 1.34
N PRO A 113 -8.72 10.33 2.64
CA PRO A 113 -8.72 9.31 3.69
C PRO A 113 -10.05 8.53 3.71
N LEU A 114 -10.37 7.87 2.59
CA LEU A 114 -11.62 7.15 2.39
C LEU A 114 -11.48 5.69 2.78
N VAL A 115 -12.35 5.22 3.67
CA VAL A 115 -12.50 3.82 4.04
C VAL A 115 -13.83 3.30 3.51
N LEU A 116 -13.79 2.19 2.78
CA LEU A 116 -14.97 1.46 2.34
C LEU A 116 -15.29 0.38 3.37
N PHE A 117 -16.47 0.49 3.99
CA PHE A 117 -17.05 -0.56 4.82
C PHE A 117 -17.94 -1.45 3.96
N MET A 118 -17.81 -2.76 4.15
CA MET A 118 -18.60 -3.79 3.47
C MET A 118 -19.15 -4.75 4.52
N LEU A 119 -20.47 -4.89 4.57
CA LEU A 119 -21.18 -5.65 5.58
C LEU A 119 -22.02 -6.73 4.91
N GLY A 120 -21.87 -7.97 5.36
CA GLY A 120 -22.77 -9.09 5.07
C GLY A 120 -23.88 -9.22 6.11
N LYS A 121 -24.52 -10.38 6.17
CA LYS A 121 -25.54 -10.66 7.20
C LYS A 121 -24.90 -10.80 8.58
N GLU A 122 -25.74 -10.59 9.60
CA GLU A 122 -25.40 -10.80 11.01
C GLU A 122 -24.17 -10.02 11.52
N GLY A 123 -23.80 -8.92 10.84
CA GLY A 123 -22.70 -8.05 11.26
C GLY A 123 -21.31 -8.55 10.87
N GLN A 124 -21.19 -9.62 10.07
CA GLN A 124 -19.91 -9.95 9.44
C GLN A 124 -19.53 -8.83 8.48
N GLY A 125 -18.30 -8.31 8.59
CA GLY A 125 -17.89 -7.17 7.80
C GLY A 125 -16.40 -7.17 7.51
N HIS A 126 -16.03 -6.39 6.51
CA HIS A 126 -14.65 -6.10 6.15
C HIS A 126 -14.56 -4.62 5.77
N CYS A 127 -13.41 -4.01 5.98
CA CYS A 127 -13.17 -2.68 5.48
C CYS A 127 -11.76 -2.52 4.94
N VAL A 128 -11.64 -1.62 3.97
CA VAL A 128 -10.38 -1.29 3.30
C VAL A 128 -10.28 0.19 3.06
N TYR A 129 -9.05 0.69 3.05
CA TYR A 129 -8.76 2.00 2.52
C TYR A 129 -8.91 1.99 1.00
N VAL A 130 -9.53 3.02 0.44
CA VAL A 130 -9.71 3.19 -1.00
C VAL A 130 -9.01 4.44 -1.47
N TYR A 131 -8.16 4.30 -2.49
CA TYR A 131 -7.49 5.41 -3.15
C TYR A 131 -7.85 5.47 -4.63
N GLU A 132 -7.78 6.67 -5.21
CA GLU A 132 -7.93 6.87 -6.65
C GLU A 132 -6.58 7.23 -7.27
N LYS A 133 -6.23 6.54 -8.36
CA LYS A 133 -5.02 6.80 -9.16
C LYS A 133 -5.37 6.57 -10.62
N LYS A 134 -5.09 7.53 -11.49
CA LYS A 134 -5.36 7.43 -12.95
C LYS A 134 -6.80 6.99 -13.29
N ASN A 135 -7.80 7.59 -12.65
CA ASN A 135 -9.24 7.30 -12.83
C ASN A 135 -9.61 5.83 -12.55
N LYS A 136 -8.90 5.20 -11.63
CA LYS A 136 -9.13 3.84 -11.17
C LYS A 136 -9.02 3.82 -9.65
N LEU A 137 -9.82 2.97 -9.04
CA LEU A 137 -9.74 2.72 -7.61
C LEU A 137 -8.71 1.63 -7.33
N GLY A 138 -8.01 1.79 -6.21
CA GLY A 138 -7.23 0.75 -5.57
C GLY A 138 -7.61 0.66 -4.10
N ILE A 139 -7.23 -0.47 -3.51
CA ILE A 139 -7.55 -0.85 -2.15
C ILE A 139 -6.27 -1.20 -1.40
N ILE A 140 -6.24 -0.87 -0.10
CA ILE A 140 -5.21 -1.28 0.86
C ILE A 140 -5.93 -1.77 2.12
N GLY A 141 -5.52 -2.93 2.64
CA GLY A 141 -6.08 -3.48 3.86
C GLY A 141 -5.20 -4.58 4.46
N ILE A 142 -5.77 -5.28 5.43
CA ILE A 142 -5.06 -6.20 6.32
C ILE A 142 -4.61 -7.49 5.60
N ASN A 143 -5.38 -7.97 4.62
CA ASN A 143 -5.10 -9.19 3.90
C ASN A 143 -4.30 -8.93 2.61
N ASN A 144 -3.69 -9.98 2.05
CA ASN A 144 -2.92 -9.84 0.81
C ASN A 144 -3.80 -9.43 -0.39
N GLU A 145 -5.01 -9.97 -0.46
CA GLU A 145 -6.06 -9.62 -1.42
C GLU A 145 -6.54 -8.17 -1.29
N ASP A 146 -6.37 -7.55 -0.12
CA ASP A 146 -6.77 -6.16 0.11
C ASP A 146 -5.78 -5.16 -0.50
N ASN A 147 -4.78 -5.61 -1.24
CA ASN A 147 -3.74 -4.76 -1.82
C ASN A 147 -3.78 -4.86 -3.35
N ASN A 148 -4.81 -4.25 -3.96
CA ASN A 148 -5.12 -4.41 -5.37
C ASN A 148 -5.53 -3.08 -6.02
N TYR A 149 -5.42 -2.99 -7.34
CA TYR A 149 -5.68 -1.76 -8.09
C TYR A 149 -6.24 -2.06 -9.48
N GLY A 150 -7.07 -1.15 -10.00
CA GLY A 150 -7.57 -1.19 -11.37
C GLY A 150 -9.10 -1.26 -11.48
N PHE A 151 -9.79 -1.18 -10.34
CA PHE A 151 -11.25 -1.16 -10.29
C PHE A 151 -11.80 0.12 -10.92
N LYS A 152 -12.89 0.01 -11.68
CA LYS A 152 -13.58 1.16 -12.27
C LYS A 152 -14.37 1.95 -11.24
N ASP A 153 -15.01 1.23 -10.32
CA ASP A 153 -15.97 1.77 -9.38
C ASP A 153 -16.06 0.86 -8.14
N THR A 154 -16.90 1.26 -7.19
CA THR A 154 -17.12 0.54 -5.94
C THR A 154 -17.80 -0.81 -6.15
N ASP A 155 -18.65 -0.94 -7.18
CA ASP A 155 -19.32 -2.20 -7.49
C ASP A 155 -18.32 -3.28 -7.93
N GLU A 156 -17.28 -2.91 -8.70
CA GLU A 156 -16.20 -3.84 -9.03
C GLU A 156 -15.41 -4.28 -7.78
N ILE A 157 -15.23 -3.42 -6.78
CA ILE A 157 -14.60 -3.78 -5.49
C ILE A 157 -15.49 -4.74 -4.70
N VAL A 158 -16.79 -4.45 -4.56
CA VAL A 158 -17.74 -5.31 -3.83
C VAL A 158 -17.86 -6.68 -4.51
N ASN A 159 -17.90 -6.72 -5.84
CA ASN A 159 -17.91 -7.97 -6.59
C ASN A 159 -16.59 -8.76 -6.45
N TYR A 160 -15.46 -8.08 -6.33
CA TYR A 160 -14.17 -8.71 -6.05
C TYR A 160 -14.20 -9.44 -4.69
N TYR A 161 -14.70 -8.79 -3.64
CA TYR A 161 -14.82 -9.43 -2.32
C TYR A 161 -15.85 -10.54 -2.27
N ASN A 162 -17.03 -10.38 -2.88
CA ASN A 162 -18.03 -11.44 -2.96
C ASN A 162 -17.44 -12.73 -3.58
N LYS A 163 -16.55 -12.62 -4.57
CA LYS A 163 -15.84 -13.78 -5.16
C LYS A 163 -14.78 -14.37 -4.22
N ILE A 164 -14.10 -13.54 -3.44
CA ILE A 164 -13.11 -14.00 -2.45
C ILE A 164 -13.78 -14.79 -1.33
N PHE A 165 -14.98 -14.35 -0.92
CA PHE A 165 -15.76 -14.94 0.16
C PHE A 165 -16.60 -16.15 -0.27
N GLU A 166 -16.85 -16.30 -1.57
CA GLU A 166 -17.56 -17.44 -2.13
C GLU A 166 -16.91 -18.77 -1.71
N GLY A 167 -17.70 -19.64 -1.09
CA GLY A 167 -17.24 -20.94 -0.61
C GLY A 167 -16.40 -20.92 0.68
N LYS A 168 -16.16 -19.74 1.28
CA LYS A 168 -15.44 -19.61 2.57
C LYS A 168 -16.35 -19.48 3.80
N GLY A 169 -17.66 -19.63 3.63
CA GLY A 169 -18.65 -19.54 4.72
C GLY A 169 -18.92 -18.11 5.22
N ALA A 170 -18.39 -17.09 4.53
CA ALA A 170 -18.72 -15.70 4.77
C ALA A 170 -19.96 -15.30 3.95
N ASP A 171 -20.78 -14.42 4.52
CA ASP A 171 -21.97 -13.92 3.85
C ASP A 171 -21.63 -12.99 2.68
N LYS A 172 -22.54 -12.95 1.70
CA LYS A 172 -22.47 -11.98 0.62
C LYS A 172 -22.61 -10.57 1.22
N ILE A 173 -21.83 -9.62 0.70
CA ILE A 173 -21.95 -8.21 1.07
C ILE A 173 -23.34 -7.70 0.65
N GLU A 174 -24.10 -7.18 1.61
CA GLU A 174 -25.43 -6.60 1.43
C GLU A 174 -25.41 -5.07 1.49
N HIS A 175 -24.53 -4.52 2.33
CA HIS A 175 -24.40 -3.08 2.53
C HIS A 175 -22.95 -2.65 2.35
N HIS A 176 -22.75 -1.51 1.71
CA HIS A 176 -21.45 -0.87 1.63
C HIS A 176 -21.58 0.65 1.67
N PHE A 177 -20.62 1.31 2.29
CA PHE A 177 -20.58 2.77 2.37
C PHE A 177 -19.15 3.26 2.60
N PHE A 178 -18.89 4.49 2.15
CA PHE A 178 -17.65 5.18 2.43
C PHE A 178 -17.74 5.99 3.71
N VAL A 179 -16.62 6.05 4.42
CA VAL A 179 -16.37 7.02 5.49
C VAL A 179 -15.13 7.80 5.12
N ASP A 180 -15.26 9.13 5.01
CA ASP A 180 -14.12 10.03 5.00
C ASP A 180 -13.70 10.27 6.46
N LEU A 181 -12.55 9.72 6.83
CA LEU A 181 -12.09 9.77 8.22
C LEU A 181 -11.81 11.20 8.67
N LYS A 182 -11.30 12.05 7.78
CA LYS A 182 -10.96 13.43 8.12
C LYS A 182 -12.19 14.30 8.23
N GLU A 183 -13.17 14.13 7.36
CA GLU A 183 -14.46 14.83 7.48
C GLU A 183 -15.19 14.43 8.77
N ARG A 184 -15.19 13.13 9.10
CA ARG A 184 -15.97 12.61 10.23
C ARG A 184 -15.30 12.87 11.58
N TYR A 185 -13.97 12.83 11.64
CA TYR A 185 -13.19 12.78 12.88
C TYR A 185 -12.07 13.83 12.97
N GLY A 186 -11.86 14.64 11.94
CA GLY A 186 -10.67 15.50 11.87
C GLY A 186 -9.39 14.67 11.92
N ASP A 187 -8.40 15.14 12.67
CA ASP A 187 -7.11 14.46 12.82
C ASP A 187 -7.08 13.43 13.97
N ASP A 188 -8.21 13.23 14.65
CA ASP A 188 -8.30 12.37 15.84
C ASP A 188 -7.98 10.91 15.52
N TYR A 189 -8.40 10.40 14.35
CA TYR A 189 -8.08 9.03 13.92
C TYR A 189 -6.56 8.79 13.75
N MET A 190 -5.76 9.85 13.64
CA MET A 190 -4.31 9.75 13.57
C MET A 190 -3.62 9.83 14.93
N HIS A 191 -4.07 10.73 15.79
CA HIS A 191 -3.27 11.23 16.92
C HIS A 191 -3.80 10.82 18.28
N TYR A 192 -4.95 10.15 18.36
CA TYR A 192 -5.58 9.87 19.64
C TYR A 192 -4.75 8.99 20.58
N GLU A 193 -4.58 9.46 21.82
CA GLU A 193 -3.73 8.83 22.83
C GLU A 193 -4.49 7.81 23.71
N ASN A 194 -5.80 7.99 23.93
CA ASN A 194 -6.59 7.17 24.87
C ASN A 194 -7.75 6.41 24.22
N ASP A 195 -8.07 5.21 24.75
CA ASP A 195 -9.12 4.33 24.21
C ASP A 195 -10.53 4.90 24.38
N TYR A 196 -10.77 5.71 25.41
CA TYR A 196 -12.11 6.14 25.82
C TYR A 196 -12.75 7.12 24.83
N GLN A 197 -11.98 8.09 24.36
CA GLN A 197 -12.51 9.12 23.46
C GLN A 197 -12.61 8.59 22.03
N LEU A 198 -11.76 7.62 21.69
CA LEU A 198 -11.88 6.84 20.47
C LEU A 198 -13.13 5.95 20.50
N LYS A 199 -13.37 5.17 21.56
CA LYS A 199 -14.62 4.40 21.75
C LYS A 199 -15.88 5.24 21.48
N LYS A 200 -15.91 6.49 21.94
CA LYS A 200 -17.02 7.41 21.68
C LYS A 200 -17.19 7.75 20.19
N MET A 201 -16.10 7.96 19.46
CA MET A 201 -16.14 8.17 18.01
C MET A 201 -16.68 6.95 17.26
N LEU A 202 -16.56 5.76 17.86
CA LEU A 202 -16.88 4.46 17.28
C LEU A 202 -18.30 4.01 17.59
N ASP A 203 -18.80 4.31 18.79
CA ASP A 203 -20.23 4.23 19.14
C ASP A 203 -21.09 5.10 18.19
N ASP A 204 -20.47 6.13 17.59
CA ASP A 204 -21.07 7.02 16.61
C ASP A 204 -20.97 6.50 15.15
N MET A 205 -20.19 5.43 14.90
CA MET A 205 -20.15 4.69 13.62
C MET A 205 -21.19 3.58 13.55
N GLU A 206 -21.40 2.88 14.67
CA GLU A 206 -22.37 1.77 14.77
C GLU A 206 -23.84 2.23 14.67
N LYS A 207 -24.09 3.54 14.74
CA LYS A 207 -25.41 4.14 14.53
C LYS A 207 -25.48 4.71 13.10
N PRO A 208 -25.82 3.90 12.08
CA PRO A 208 -26.15 4.45 10.77
C PRO A 208 -27.27 5.48 10.96
N GLY A 209 -27.04 6.69 10.45
CA GLY A 209 -27.71 7.90 10.88
C GLY A 209 -29.22 7.82 11.04
N LYS A 210 -29.71 8.26 12.20
CA LYS A 210 -30.93 9.07 12.22
C LYS A 210 -30.57 10.42 11.62
N LYS A 211 -30.79 10.59 10.31
CA LYS A 211 -31.07 11.91 9.76
C LYS A 211 -32.52 12.26 10.06
#